data_AF-A0A938N9B3-F1
#
_entry.id   AF-A0A938N9B3-F1
#
_cell.length_a   1.000
_cell.length_b   1.000
_cell.length_c   1.000
_cell.angle_alpha   90.00
_cell.angle_beta   90.00
_cell.angle_gamma   90.00
#
_symmetry.space_group_name_H-M   'P 1'
#
loop_
_entity.id
_entity.type
_entity.pdbx_description
1 polymer ?
#
loop_
_entity_poly.entity_id
_entity_poly.type
_entity_poly.pdbx_seq_one_letter_code
_entity_poly.pdbx_strand_id
1 'polypeptide(L)'
;MKKSLVAGSLLAAAVASVASAGFTGYSVERSVTAGGNIAYKVYGNWDQSGLVFLNAFNFATQSGTMNARHQDFFTADGEVGTWMAGASVSAADRGEDSWVTASGLATNSGWGSALDPGFANGGTIGDINNGAGWYDATPGTPNAIGVGGTQGGYRMLLAQIVRNGSDADALATFYLKHAYKVAGTTTALFADGTFSIGIVPAPGAMALLGVAGLASRRRR
;
A
#
# COMPACT_ATOMS: atom_id res chain seq x y z
N MET A 1 37.20 -8.59 4.91
CA MET A 1 36.23 -7.95 4.00
C MET A 1 35.20 -8.99 3.60
N LYS A 2 33.97 -8.95 4.15
CA LYS A 2 32.89 -9.84 3.74
C LYS A 2 31.88 -9.02 2.94
N LYS A 3 31.85 -9.20 1.62
CA LYS A 3 30.86 -8.56 0.74
C LYS A 3 29.58 -9.40 0.82
N SER A 4 28.54 -8.87 1.45
CA SER A 4 27.19 -9.44 1.39
C SER A 4 26.53 -8.98 0.10
N LEU A 5 26.06 -9.91 -0.72
CA LEU A 5 25.30 -9.66 -1.94
C LEU A 5 23.82 -9.63 -1.53
N VAL A 6 23.22 -8.44 -1.45
CA VAL A 6 21.76 -8.30 -1.28
C VAL A 6 21.13 -8.42 -2.65
N ALA A 7 20.57 -9.59 -2.95
CA ALA A 7 19.75 -9.80 -4.14
C ALA A 7 18.34 -9.24 -3.87
N GLY A 8 18.10 -8.00 -4.27
CA GLY A 8 16.76 -7.41 -4.29
C GLY A 8 15.98 -7.94 -5.48
N SER A 9 15.09 -8.90 -5.26
CA SER A 9 14.11 -9.33 -6.27
C SER A 9 13.00 -8.30 -6.38
N LEU A 10 13.04 -7.45 -7.42
CA LEU A 10 11.92 -6.60 -7.81
C LEU A 10 10.86 -7.47 -8.52
N LEU A 11 9.69 -7.60 -7.91
CA LEU A 11 8.50 -8.17 -8.55
C LEU A 11 7.62 -7.03 -9.07
N ALA A 12 7.41 -6.98 -10.38
CA ALA A 12 6.38 -6.16 -11.00
C ALA A 12 5.13 -7.01 -11.20
N ALA A 13 4.09 -6.81 -10.39
CA ALA A 13 2.78 -7.42 -10.58
C ALA A 13 2.02 -6.67 -11.70
N ALA A 14 1.36 -7.41 -12.58
CA ALA A 14 0.51 -6.82 -13.62
C ALA A 14 -0.75 -6.23 -12.99
N VAL A 15 -0.89 -4.90 -13.05
CA VAL A 15 -2.06 -4.17 -12.53
C VAL A 15 -3.05 -3.94 -13.67
N ALA A 16 -4.30 -4.36 -13.46
CA ALA A 16 -5.41 -3.97 -14.30
C ALA A 16 -6.02 -2.67 -13.72
N SER A 17 -5.65 -1.52 -14.27
CA SER A 17 -6.26 -0.23 -13.97
C SER A 17 -7.09 0.26 -15.16
N VAL A 18 -8.23 0.87 -14.90
CA VAL A 18 -8.85 1.78 -15.85
C VAL A 18 -8.09 3.10 -15.79
N ALA A 19 -7.26 3.37 -16.80
CA ALA A 19 -6.53 4.63 -16.89
C ALA A 19 -7.53 5.78 -17.00
N SER A 20 -7.59 6.66 -16.00
CA SER A 20 -8.12 8.00 -16.18
C SER A 20 -6.97 8.96 -16.48
N ALA A 21 -7.23 10.11 -17.10
CA ALA A 21 -6.20 10.97 -17.69
C ALA A 21 -5.05 11.25 -16.70
N GLY A 22 -3.93 10.58 -16.91
CA GLY A 22 -2.68 10.72 -16.16
C GLY A 22 -2.42 9.69 -15.06
N PHE A 23 -3.40 8.88 -14.62
CA PHE A 23 -3.17 7.79 -13.66
C PHE A 23 -2.74 6.50 -14.38
N THR A 24 -1.64 5.89 -13.94
CA THR A 24 -1.02 4.73 -14.61
C THR A 24 -1.14 3.43 -13.80
N GLY A 25 -1.90 3.43 -12.71
CA GLY A 25 -2.10 2.26 -11.85
C GLY A 25 -1.42 2.36 -10.50
N TYR A 26 -1.59 1.33 -9.68
CA TYR A 26 -0.95 1.21 -8.37
C TYR A 26 0.38 0.46 -8.46
N SER A 27 1.30 0.73 -7.53
CA SER A 27 2.54 -0.03 -7.38
C SER A 27 2.73 -0.38 -5.91
N VAL A 28 3.37 -1.52 -5.65
CA VAL A 28 3.60 -2.00 -4.29
C VAL A 28 5.10 -2.28 -4.11
N GLU A 29 5.70 -1.61 -3.14
CA GLU A 29 7.08 -1.88 -2.72
C GLU A 29 7.07 -2.77 -1.48
N ARG A 30 7.71 -3.94 -1.56
CA ARG A 30 7.88 -4.88 -0.45
C ARG A 30 9.24 -4.65 0.22
N SER A 31 9.27 -4.64 1.54
CA SER A 31 10.51 -4.61 2.33
C SER A 31 10.39 -5.46 3.59
N VAL A 32 11.52 -5.97 4.09
CA VAL A 32 11.60 -6.59 5.42
C VAL A 32 11.88 -5.48 6.42
N THR A 33 11.09 -5.39 7.47
CA THR A 33 11.24 -4.41 8.53
C THR A 33 12.33 -4.81 9.52
N ALA A 34 12.68 -3.93 10.46
CA ALA A 34 13.71 -4.23 11.45
C ALA A 34 13.28 -5.35 12.42
N GLY A 35 11.98 -5.47 12.70
CA GLY A 35 11.38 -6.53 13.49
C GLY A 35 11.20 -7.86 12.75
N GLY A 36 11.62 -7.96 11.48
CA GLY A 36 11.45 -9.17 10.66
C GLY A 36 10.04 -9.35 10.09
N ASN A 37 9.19 -8.33 10.20
CA ASN A 37 7.90 -8.27 9.53
C ASN A 37 8.08 -7.87 8.06
N ILE A 38 7.01 -7.96 7.28
CA ILE A 38 7.02 -7.52 5.89
C ILE A 38 6.13 -6.28 5.75
N ALA A 39 6.72 -5.18 5.27
CA ALA A 39 6.01 -3.96 4.95
C ALA A 39 5.77 -3.84 3.44
N TYR A 40 4.53 -3.58 3.08
CA TYR A 40 4.08 -3.27 1.73
C TYR A 40 3.70 -1.79 1.66
N LYS A 41 4.45 -0.99 0.91
CA LYS A 41 4.09 0.40 0.62
C LYS A 41 3.34 0.47 -0.69
N VAL A 42 2.10 0.95 -0.63
CA VAL A 42 1.19 1.05 -1.77
C VAL A 42 1.21 2.48 -2.28
N TYR A 43 1.54 2.65 -3.56
CA TYR A 43 1.59 3.93 -4.23
C TYR A 43 0.57 4.01 -5.35
N GLY A 44 -0.07 5.17 -5.50
CA GLY A 44 -0.67 5.57 -6.78
C GLY A 44 0.41 6.11 -7.71
N ASN A 45 0.33 5.84 -9.01
CA ASN A 45 1.29 6.29 -10.01
C ASN A 45 0.62 7.13 -11.09
N TRP A 46 1.34 8.14 -11.56
CA TRP A 46 0.91 9.05 -12.61
C TRP A 46 2.05 9.32 -13.61
N ASP A 47 1.68 9.63 -14.85
CA ASP A 47 2.62 9.96 -15.94
C ASP A 47 2.94 11.47 -16.05
N GLN A 48 2.30 12.31 -15.24
CA GLN A 48 2.41 13.76 -15.30
C GLN A 48 2.61 14.42 -13.92
N SER A 49 3.35 15.54 -13.93
CA SER A 49 3.54 16.43 -12.77
C SER A 49 2.35 17.33 -12.51
N GLY A 50 2.41 18.08 -11.40
CA GLY A 50 1.48 19.18 -11.16
C GLY A 50 0.09 18.69 -10.77
N LEU A 51 0.02 17.48 -10.21
CA LEU A 51 -1.20 16.89 -9.68
C LEU A 51 -1.23 17.02 -8.16
N VAL A 52 -2.43 17.14 -7.61
CA VAL A 52 -2.70 17.22 -6.18
C VAL A 52 -3.67 16.11 -5.82
N PHE A 53 -3.27 15.24 -4.90
CA PHE A 53 -4.14 14.21 -4.35
C PHE A 53 -5.18 14.84 -3.41
N LEU A 54 -6.40 14.33 -3.44
CA LEU A 54 -7.50 14.83 -2.61
C LEU A 54 -7.89 13.82 -1.54
N ASN A 55 -8.26 12.61 -1.95
CA ASN A 55 -8.74 11.56 -1.07
C ASN A 55 -8.72 10.19 -1.74
N ALA A 56 -8.72 9.14 -0.93
CA ALA A 56 -8.99 7.76 -1.31
C ALA A 56 -10.34 7.34 -0.74
N PHE A 57 -11.09 6.51 -1.46
CA PHE A 57 -12.43 6.08 -1.05
C PHE A 57 -12.84 4.78 -1.73
N ASN A 58 -13.92 4.17 -1.23
CA ASN A 58 -14.50 2.95 -1.77
C ASN A 58 -13.47 1.80 -1.84
N PHE A 59 -12.65 1.66 -0.79
CA PHE A 59 -11.76 0.52 -0.63
C PHE A 59 -12.56 -0.78 -0.68
N ALA A 60 -12.03 -1.84 -1.30
CA ALA A 60 -12.67 -3.15 -1.23
C ALA A 60 -11.65 -4.29 -1.29
N THR A 61 -11.86 -5.32 -0.48
CA THR A 61 -11.15 -6.59 -0.59
C THR A 61 -11.73 -7.39 -1.75
N GLN A 62 -10.89 -7.68 -2.74
CA GLN A 62 -11.25 -8.48 -3.91
C GLN A 62 -10.94 -9.96 -3.67
N SER A 63 -9.81 -10.26 -3.01
CA SER A 63 -9.45 -11.62 -2.60
C SER A 63 -8.40 -11.62 -1.49
N GLY A 64 -8.32 -12.75 -0.77
CA GLY A 64 -7.39 -12.92 0.35
C GLY A 64 -7.80 -12.12 1.59
N THR A 65 -6.87 -12.01 2.54
CA THR A 65 -7.05 -11.27 3.80
C THR A 65 -5.87 -10.31 3.97
N MET A 66 -6.12 -9.10 4.44
CA MET A 66 -5.02 -8.13 4.62
C MET A 66 -4.13 -8.53 5.78
N ASN A 67 -4.70 -9.04 6.89
CA ASN A 67 -3.96 -9.46 8.08
C ASN A 67 -2.98 -8.35 8.53
N ALA A 68 -3.47 -7.11 8.54
CA ALA A 68 -2.66 -5.97 8.89
C ALA A 68 -2.21 -6.07 10.34
N ARG A 69 -0.95 -5.73 10.56
CA ARG A 69 -0.32 -5.61 11.87
C ARG A 69 -0.30 -4.14 12.25
N HIS A 70 -0.78 -3.87 13.46
CA HIS A 70 -0.69 -2.54 14.07
C HIS A 70 0.38 -2.51 15.16
N GLN A 71 1.10 -1.39 15.25
CA GLN A 71 2.10 -1.09 16.27
C GLN A 71 2.01 0.39 16.63
N ASP A 72 0.96 0.70 17.39
CA ASP A 72 0.57 2.04 17.78
C ASP A 72 0.14 2.11 19.26
N PHE A 73 -0.22 3.30 19.75
CA PHE A 73 -0.63 3.45 21.15
C PHE A 73 -1.90 2.64 21.50
N PHE A 74 -2.82 2.45 20.56
CA PHE A 74 -4.05 1.67 20.80
C PHE A 74 -3.73 0.20 21.05
N THR A 75 -2.85 -0.40 20.24
CA THR A 75 -2.37 -1.77 20.47
C THR A 75 -1.55 -1.89 21.76
N ALA A 76 -0.81 -0.85 22.15
CA ALA A 76 -0.11 -0.82 23.44
C ALA A 76 -1.10 -0.85 24.63
N ASP A 77 -2.30 -0.28 24.46
CA ASP A 77 -3.39 -0.30 25.44
C ASP A 77 -4.28 -1.57 25.32
N GLY A 78 -3.94 -2.51 24.45
CA GLY A 78 -4.65 -3.79 24.27
C GLY A 78 -5.82 -3.75 23.29
N GLU A 79 -5.97 -2.67 22.52
CA GLU A 79 -6.95 -2.56 21.44
C GLU A 79 -6.40 -3.11 20.11
N VAL A 80 -7.23 -3.08 19.06
CA VAL A 80 -6.89 -3.67 17.74
C VAL A 80 -5.85 -2.87 16.96
N GLY A 81 -5.69 -1.57 17.26
CA GLY A 81 -4.85 -0.64 16.49
C GLY A 81 -5.64 0.17 15.46
N THR A 82 -5.13 1.34 15.08
CA THR A 82 -5.75 2.32 14.18
C THR A 82 -4.99 2.49 12.88
N TRP A 83 -5.71 2.87 11.83
CA TRP A 83 -5.14 3.15 10.51
C TRP A 83 -4.52 4.54 10.38
N MET A 84 -4.35 5.27 11.48
CA MET A 84 -3.74 6.60 11.50
C MET A 84 -2.23 6.53 11.74
N ALA A 85 -1.43 7.00 10.78
CA ALA A 85 0.03 7.01 10.86
C ALA A 85 0.62 7.78 12.06
N GLY A 86 -0.15 8.70 12.66
CA GLY A 86 0.25 9.46 13.83
C GLY A 86 -0.05 8.80 15.17
N ALA A 87 -0.68 7.62 15.17
CA ALA A 87 -0.90 6.85 16.37
C ALA A 87 0.33 6.02 16.77
N SER A 88 1.29 5.82 15.87
CA SER A 88 2.55 5.19 16.23
C SER A 88 3.36 6.08 17.19
N VAL A 89 3.84 5.52 18.30
CA VAL A 89 4.52 6.28 19.37
C VAL A 89 5.96 6.71 19.00
N SER A 90 6.54 6.09 17.98
CA SER A 90 7.85 6.45 17.44
C SER A 90 7.95 6.20 15.93
N ALA A 91 8.99 6.76 15.30
CA ALA A 91 9.28 6.48 13.89
C ALA A 91 9.64 5.01 13.62
N ALA A 92 10.21 4.31 14.62
CA ALA A 92 10.51 2.89 14.52
C ALA A 92 9.21 2.07 14.54
N ASP A 93 8.32 2.36 15.48
CA ASP A 93 7.00 1.72 15.57
C ASP A 93 6.20 1.94 14.30
N ARG A 94 6.21 3.15 13.76
CA ARG A 94 5.55 3.47 12.48
C ARG A 94 6.10 2.70 11.29
N GLY A 95 7.35 2.25 11.34
CA GLY A 95 7.93 1.37 10.33
C GLY A 95 7.42 -0.08 10.41
N GLU A 96 6.86 -0.45 11.54
CA GLU A 96 6.30 -1.77 11.87
C GLU A 96 4.76 -1.77 11.91
N ASP A 97 4.15 -0.63 11.63
CA ASP A 97 2.72 -0.34 11.77
C ASP A 97 2.00 -0.23 10.42
N SER A 98 0.70 -0.51 10.40
CA SER A 98 -0.16 -0.41 9.22
C SER A 98 -1.00 0.85 9.28
N TRP A 99 -0.92 1.68 8.24
CA TRP A 99 -1.60 2.97 8.24
C TRP A 99 -1.86 3.47 6.82
N VAL A 100 -2.78 4.42 6.71
CA VAL A 100 -3.07 5.15 5.47
C VAL A 100 -2.59 6.58 5.53
N THR A 101 -2.36 7.18 4.36
CA THR A 101 -2.00 8.60 4.25
C THR A 101 -2.66 9.26 3.04
N ALA A 102 -3.11 10.49 3.22
CA ALA A 102 -3.59 11.36 2.14
C ALA A 102 -2.52 12.38 1.68
N SER A 103 -1.44 12.57 2.46
CA SER A 103 -0.37 13.52 2.16
C SER A 103 0.87 12.88 1.54
N GLY A 104 0.90 11.55 1.45
CA GLY A 104 2.08 10.81 1.02
C GLY A 104 3.19 10.72 2.08
N LEU A 105 2.95 11.29 3.27
CA LEU A 105 3.91 11.36 4.35
C LEU A 105 3.44 10.53 5.55
N ALA A 106 4.40 9.86 6.18
CA ALA A 106 4.25 9.29 7.51
C ALA A 106 4.61 10.40 8.52
N THR A 107 3.63 11.17 8.99
CA THR A 107 3.88 12.30 9.92
C THR A 107 3.69 11.86 11.36
N ASN A 108 4.58 12.30 12.27
CA ASN A 108 4.54 11.93 13.70
C ASN A 108 3.48 12.73 14.47
N SER A 109 2.70 13.54 13.77
CA SER A 109 1.77 14.46 14.39
C SER A 109 0.33 13.96 14.24
N GLY A 110 0.02 13.00 13.34
CA GLY A 110 -1.36 12.55 13.12
C GLY A 110 -2.28 13.61 12.52
N TRP A 111 -1.81 14.84 12.35
CA TRP A 111 -2.47 15.90 11.63
C TRP A 111 -2.21 15.67 10.14
N GLY A 112 -3.28 15.62 9.37
CA GLY A 112 -3.23 15.36 7.93
C GLY A 112 -4.29 14.36 7.54
N SER A 113 -4.14 13.07 7.84
CA SER A 113 -5.07 12.04 7.31
C SER A 113 -6.22 11.74 8.26
N ALA A 114 -7.45 12.12 7.88
CA ALA A 114 -8.67 11.65 8.53
C ALA A 114 -9.21 10.40 7.84
N LEU A 115 -9.77 9.52 8.66
CA LEU A 115 -10.48 8.33 8.23
C LEU A 115 -11.96 8.67 8.03
N ASP A 116 -12.56 8.15 6.97
CA ASP A 116 -13.99 8.29 6.76
C ASP A 116 -14.81 7.37 7.69
N PRO A 117 -16.13 7.55 7.82
CA PRO A 117 -16.96 6.70 8.66
C PRO A 117 -17.00 5.21 8.26
N GLY A 118 -16.50 4.85 7.07
CA GLY A 118 -16.34 3.46 6.65
C GLY A 118 -15.27 2.73 7.47
N PHE A 119 -14.30 3.46 8.04
CA PHE A 119 -13.43 2.99 9.12
C PHE A 119 -14.22 2.95 10.44
N ALA A 120 -15.03 1.91 10.62
CA ALA A 120 -15.82 1.72 11.84
C ALA A 120 -14.98 1.90 13.13
N ASN A 121 -15.64 2.23 14.25
CA ASN A 121 -14.98 2.47 15.53
C ASN A 121 -13.86 3.53 15.47
N GLY A 122 -14.02 4.57 14.65
CA GLY A 122 -13.00 5.62 14.50
C GLY A 122 -11.68 5.13 13.89
N GLY A 123 -11.72 3.97 13.21
CA GLY A 123 -10.55 3.38 12.57
C GLY A 123 -9.75 2.39 13.39
N THR A 124 -10.15 2.09 14.63
CA THR A 124 -9.53 1.01 15.41
C THR A 124 -10.02 -0.36 14.93
N ILE A 125 -9.57 -0.78 13.76
CA ILE A 125 -9.99 -2.01 13.07
C ILE A 125 -8.77 -2.75 12.56
N GLY A 126 -8.82 -4.08 12.52
CA GLY A 126 -7.70 -4.89 12.06
C GLY A 126 -7.39 -4.60 10.60
N ASP A 127 -8.32 -4.96 9.71
CA ASP A 127 -8.21 -4.72 8.28
C ASP A 127 -9.15 -3.59 7.83
N ILE A 128 -8.79 -2.87 6.76
CA ILE A 128 -9.63 -1.81 6.19
C ILE A 128 -10.98 -2.38 5.72
N ASN A 129 -12.09 -1.80 6.19
CA ASN A 129 -13.44 -2.22 5.80
C ASN A 129 -13.73 -1.91 4.31
N ASN A 130 -14.57 -2.74 3.70
CA ASN A 130 -15.13 -2.41 2.39
C ASN A 130 -15.97 -1.11 2.47
N GLY A 131 -15.81 -0.24 1.48
CA GLY A 131 -16.44 1.08 1.40
C GLY A 131 -15.63 2.20 2.08
N ALA A 132 -14.59 1.86 2.85
CA ALA A 132 -13.82 2.83 3.60
C ALA A 132 -12.92 3.72 2.73
N GLY A 133 -12.49 4.84 3.31
CA GLY A 133 -11.76 5.90 2.65
C GLY A 133 -11.05 6.82 3.63
N TRP A 134 -10.16 7.66 3.12
CA TRP A 134 -9.38 8.60 3.89
C TRP A 134 -9.05 9.84 3.07
N TYR A 135 -8.90 10.97 3.75
CA TYR A 135 -8.70 12.27 3.12
C TYR A 135 -7.80 13.16 3.98
N ASP A 136 -7.35 14.27 3.41
CA ASP A 136 -6.63 15.26 4.20
C ASP A 136 -7.60 16.18 4.96
N ALA A 137 -7.61 16.09 6.28
CA ALA A 137 -8.48 16.84 7.17
C ALA A 137 -8.02 18.29 7.40
N THR A 138 -6.73 18.54 7.26
CA THR A 138 -6.11 19.82 7.59
C THR A 138 -5.01 20.16 6.58
N PRO A 139 -5.35 20.32 5.29
CA PRO A 139 -4.35 20.59 4.26
C PRO A 139 -3.77 22.00 4.45
N GLY A 140 -2.62 22.09 5.11
CA GLY A 140 -1.85 23.34 5.21
C GLY A 140 -1.14 23.71 3.89
N THR A 141 -0.89 22.70 3.06
CA THR A 141 -0.32 22.80 1.70
C THR A 141 -0.96 21.76 0.80
N PRO A 142 -0.97 21.95 -0.54
CA PRO A 142 -1.45 20.92 -1.45
C PRO A 142 -0.67 19.61 -1.30
N ASN A 143 -1.37 18.47 -1.27
CA ASN A 143 -0.78 17.13 -1.32
C ASN A 143 -0.26 16.84 -2.73
N ALA A 144 0.84 17.49 -3.08
CA ALA A 144 1.44 17.40 -4.39
C ALA A 144 1.94 15.98 -4.66
N ILE A 145 1.51 15.43 -5.80
CA ILE A 145 2.03 14.15 -6.29
C ILE A 145 3.44 14.41 -6.80
N GLY A 146 4.42 13.81 -6.12
CA GLY A 146 5.85 14.05 -6.33
C GLY A 146 6.51 13.05 -7.29
N VAL A 147 7.79 13.27 -7.57
CA VAL A 147 8.59 12.38 -8.44
C VAL A 147 8.74 11.00 -7.80
N GLY A 148 8.57 9.97 -8.63
CA GLY A 148 8.33 8.55 -8.32
C GLY A 148 9.48 7.74 -7.72
N GLY A 149 10.40 8.34 -6.95
CA GLY A 149 11.56 7.64 -6.41
C GLY A 149 12.36 6.88 -7.49
N THR A 150 12.97 5.75 -7.13
CA THR A 150 13.82 4.95 -8.03
C THR A 150 13.08 4.37 -9.26
N GLN A 151 11.75 4.34 -9.24
CA GLN A 151 10.91 3.76 -10.31
C GLN A 151 10.62 4.77 -11.45
N GLY A 152 11.00 6.04 -11.29
CA GLY A 152 10.65 7.10 -12.24
C GLY A 152 9.16 7.48 -12.21
N GLY A 153 8.77 8.45 -13.05
CA GLY A 153 7.39 8.96 -13.10
C GLY A 153 7.00 9.80 -11.89
N TYR A 154 5.71 9.86 -11.58
CA TYR A 154 5.16 10.57 -10.42
C TYR A 154 4.35 9.61 -9.53
N ARG A 155 4.49 9.71 -8.21
CA ARG A 155 3.81 8.80 -7.29
C ARG A 155 3.46 9.44 -5.95
N MET A 156 2.48 8.84 -5.28
CA MET A 156 2.04 9.22 -3.94
C MET A 156 1.90 7.94 -3.10
N LEU A 157 2.49 7.91 -1.90
CA LEU A 157 2.24 6.85 -0.94
C LEU A 157 0.79 6.98 -0.45
N LEU A 158 0.02 5.89 -0.46
CA LEU A 158 -1.38 5.89 -0.04
C LEU A 158 -1.60 5.05 1.21
N ALA A 159 -0.81 3.97 1.36
CA ALA A 159 -0.87 3.11 2.54
C ALA A 159 0.47 2.40 2.78
N GLN A 160 0.75 2.10 4.04
CA GLN A 160 1.71 1.10 4.45
C GLN A 160 0.93 -0.04 5.12
N ILE A 161 1.14 -1.27 4.66
CA ILE A 161 0.51 -2.46 5.22
C ILE A 161 1.64 -3.36 5.72
N VAL A 162 1.70 -3.59 7.02
CA VAL A 162 2.68 -4.49 7.64
C VAL A 162 1.99 -5.81 7.97
N ARG A 163 2.68 -6.92 7.72
CA ARG A 163 2.25 -8.27 8.08
C ARG A 163 3.31 -8.97 8.91
N ASN A 164 2.86 -9.79 9.85
CA ASN A 164 3.74 -10.73 10.54
C ASN A 164 4.48 -11.61 9.53
N GLY A 165 5.77 -11.86 9.77
CA GLY A 165 6.62 -12.60 8.83
C GLY A 165 6.13 -13.99 8.44
N SER A 166 5.35 -14.67 9.30
CA SER A 166 4.77 -16.00 9.05
C SER A 166 3.69 -16.03 7.97
N ASP A 167 2.94 -14.93 7.82
CA ASP A 167 1.75 -14.85 6.95
C ASP A 167 1.93 -13.83 5.81
N ALA A 168 3.09 -13.19 5.77
CA ALA A 168 3.35 -12.07 4.88
C ALA A 168 3.15 -12.40 3.40
N ASP A 169 3.50 -13.62 2.99
CA ASP A 169 3.57 -13.99 1.58
C ASP A 169 2.22 -14.46 1.00
N ALA A 170 1.17 -14.60 1.82
CA ALA A 170 -0.17 -14.96 1.34
C ALA A 170 -0.75 -13.87 0.41
N LEU A 171 -1.12 -14.23 -0.82
CA LEU A 171 -1.61 -13.26 -1.80
C LEU A 171 -2.96 -12.68 -1.37
N ALA A 172 -3.06 -11.35 -1.35
CA ALA A 172 -4.33 -10.63 -1.22
C ALA A 172 -4.38 -9.49 -2.23
N THR A 173 -5.58 -9.24 -2.77
CA THR A 173 -5.83 -8.22 -3.79
C THR A 173 -6.94 -7.30 -3.32
N PHE A 174 -6.72 -6.01 -3.50
CA PHE A 174 -7.63 -4.95 -3.08
C PHE A 174 -7.93 -4.02 -4.24
N TYR A 175 -9.07 -3.36 -4.14
CA TYR A 175 -9.50 -2.29 -5.02
C TYR A 175 -9.47 -0.97 -4.25
N LEU A 176 -9.07 0.09 -4.93
CA LEU A 176 -9.11 1.43 -4.38
C LEU A 176 -9.50 2.43 -5.47
N LYS A 177 -10.41 3.34 -5.11
CA LYS A 177 -10.71 4.53 -5.89
C LYS A 177 -10.11 5.75 -5.18
N HIS A 178 -9.70 6.75 -5.95
CA HIS A 178 -9.20 8.00 -5.41
C HIS A 178 -9.58 9.18 -6.30
N ALA A 179 -9.51 10.38 -5.72
CA ALA A 179 -9.64 11.62 -6.45
C ALA A 179 -8.35 12.43 -6.38
N TYR A 180 -8.06 13.11 -7.48
CA TYR A 180 -6.96 14.05 -7.61
C TYR A 180 -7.41 15.23 -8.48
N LYS A 181 -6.58 16.24 -8.61
CA LYS A 181 -6.83 17.37 -9.50
C LYS A 181 -5.53 17.90 -10.08
N VAL A 182 -5.65 18.69 -11.13
CA VAL A 182 -4.53 19.52 -11.62
C VAL A 182 -4.32 20.68 -10.65
N ALA A 183 -3.06 21.01 -10.36
CA ALA A 183 -2.72 22.14 -9.51
C ALA A 183 -3.32 23.44 -10.09
N GLY A 184 -3.87 24.29 -9.23
CA GLY A 184 -4.52 25.53 -9.64
C GLY A 184 -5.94 25.38 -10.20
N THR A 185 -6.46 24.15 -10.33
CA THR A 185 -7.86 23.92 -10.73
C THR A 185 -8.74 23.48 -9.55
N THR A 186 -10.05 23.41 -9.77
CA THR A 186 -11.04 22.95 -8.78
C THR A 186 -11.74 21.65 -9.19
N THR A 187 -11.59 21.23 -10.45
CA THR A 187 -12.23 20.01 -10.98
C THR A 187 -11.51 18.77 -10.45
N ALA A 188 -12.26 17.95 -9.71
CA ALA A 188 -11.79 16.63 -9.31
C ALA A 188 -11.81 15.66 -10.51
N LEU A 189 -10.72 14.94 -10.66
CA LEU A 189 -10.56 13.78 -11.52
C LEU A 189 -10.58 12.53 -10.63
N PHE A 190 -11.11 11.43 -11.17
CA PHE A 190 -11.23 10.17 -10.45
C PHE A 190 -10.44 9.09 -11.16
N ALA A 191 -9.81 8.23 -10.38
CA ALA A 191 -9.11 7.05 -10.87
C ALA A 191 -9.33 5.89 -9.92
N ASP A 192 -9.23 4.68 -10.46
CA ASP A 192 -9.36 3.46 -9.69
C ASP A 192 -8.58 2.31 -10.31
N GLY A 193 -8.43 1.24 -9.53
CA GLY A 193 -7.71 0.05 -9.94
C GLY A 193 -7.50 -0.89 -8.76
N THR A 194 -6.69 -1.91 -8.99
CA THR A 194 -6.35 -2.90 -7.97
C THR A 194 -4.86 -2.88 -7.63
N PHE A 195 -4.54 -3.33 -6.42
CA PHE A 195 -3.18 -3.63 -6.01
C PHE A 195 -3.17 -4.95 -5.22
N SER A 196 -2.03 -5.64 -5.25
CA SER A 196 -1.86 -6.90 -4.53
C SER A 196 -0.65 -6.83 -3.60
N ILE A 197 -0.78 -7.50 -2.45
CA ILE A 197 0.31 -7.74 -1.50
C ILE A 197 0.49 -9.25 -1.33
N GLY A 198 1.64 -9.67 -0.80
CA GLY A 198 2.06 -11.07 -0.79
C GLY A 198 2.97 -11.42 -1.98
N ILE A 199 3.39 -12.68 -2.08
CA ILE A 199 4.17 -13.16 -3.22
C ILE A 199 3.19 -13.57 -4.32
N VAL A 200 3.19 -12.83 -5.42
CA VAL A 200 2.65 -13.33 -6.69
C VAL A 200 3.71 -14.28 -7.25
N PRO A 201 3.47 -15.60 -7.42
CA PRO A 201 4.45 -16.46 -8.06
C PRO A 201 4.78 -15.88 -9.43
N ALA A 202 6.07 -15.61 -9.68
CA ALA A 202 6.50 -15.15 -10.99
C ALA A 202 5.97 -16.14 -12.04
N PRO A 203 5.45 -15.71 -13.20
CA PRO A 203 4.90 -16.61 -14.21
C PRO A 203 5.84 -17.78 -14.57
N GLY A 204 7.16 -17.57 -14.47
CA GLY A 204 8.19 -18.60 -14.66
C GLY A 204 8.25 -19.69 -13.59
N ALA A 205 7.82 -19.43 -12.35
CA ALA A 205 7.80 -20.43 -11.27
C ALA A 205 6.73 -21.50 -11.50
N MET A 206 5.58 -21.12 -12.06
CA MET A 206 4.52 -22.06 -12.47
C MET A 206 4.93 -22.87 -13.70
N ALA A 207 5.64 -22.25 -14.65
CA ALA A 207 6.20 -22.95 -15.80
C ALA A 207 7.25 -24.00 -15.40
N LEU A 208 8.11 -23.70 -14.42
CA LEU A 208 9.13 -24.64 -13.94
C LEU A 208 8.53 -25.83 -13.18
N LEU A 209 7.45 -25.62 -12.40
CA LEU A 209 6.68 -26.71 -11.78
C LEU A 209 6.05 -27.62 -12.85
N GLY A 210 5.50 -27.05 -13.92
CA GLY A 210 4.99 -27.81 -15.06
C GLY A 210 6.06 -28.65 -15.77
N VAL A 211 7.28 -28.12 -15.93
CA VAL A 211 8.41 -28.83 -16.53
C VAL A 211 8.98 -29.91 -15.59
N ALA A 212 9.03 -29.67 -14.28
CA ALA A 212 9.44 -30.68 -13.29
C ALA A 212 8.47 -31.87 -13.25
N GLY A 213 7.17 -31.63 -13.42
CA GLY A 213 6.16 -32.68 -13.58
C GLY A 213 6.35 -33.52 -14.84
N LEU A 214 6.78 -32.92 -15.96
CA LEU A 214 7.12 -33.66 -17.18
C LEU A 214 8.45 -34.43 -17.08
N ALA A 215 9.45 -33.89 -16.38
CA ALA A 215 10.76 -34.52 -16.25
C ALA A 215 10.76 -35.76 -15.32
N SER A 216 9.79 -35.87 -14.41
CA SER A 216 9.63 -37.02 -13.51
C SER A 216 9.09 -38.28 -14.21
N ARG A 217 8.50 -38.17 -15.41
CA ARG A 217 8.01 -39.33 -16.17
C ARG A 217 9.15 -40.03 -16.94
N ARG A 218 10.15 -40.55 -16.24
CA ARG A 218 11.21 -41.40 -16.85
C ARG A 218 11.11 -42.84 -16.36
N ARG A 219 10.46 -43.65 -17.22
CA ARG A 219 10.58 -45.11 -17.43
C ARG A 219 10.47 -46.04 -16.22
N ARG A 220 9.33 -46.71 -16.10
CA ARG A 220 9.33 -48.17 -15.88
C ARG A 220 9.43 -48.85 -17.25
#